data_AF-N4UAL3-F1
#
_entry.id   AF-N4UAL3-F1
#
_cell.length_a   1.000
_cell.length_b   1.000
_cell.length_c   1.000
_cell.angle_alpha   90.00
_cell.angle_beta   90.00
_cell.angle_gamma   90.00
#
_symmetry.space_group_name_H-M   'P 1'
#
loop_
_entity.id
_entity.type
_entity.pdbx_description
1 polymer ?
#
loop_
_entity_poly.entity_id
_entity_poly.type
_entity_poly.pdbx_seq_one_letter_code
_entity_poly.pdbx_strand_id
1 'polypeptide(L)'
;MTCAKFDMEHVLGVEKEIRDWTDPEYGDLPDQLVSDTTGCDIGDVAHYKEDLHHCAEAWRYGLLIYIGRVFKWQRDQPAPSILGFLARKTLNHVTSCRYSSMLQKQLLLPVFLAGCETSDEHLRQAARTYCSWWNERTSTRYFYYNRHFLSSEWSHIY
;
A
#
# COMPACT_ATOMS: atom_id res chain seq x y z
N MET A 1 32.81 -9.17 -22.83
CA MET A 1 31.94 -9.46 -21.66
C MET A 1 30.50 -9.24 -22.10
N THR A 2 29.69 -10.29 -22.11
CA THR A 2 28.28 -10.22 -22.49
C THR A 2 27.48 -9.98 -21.21
N CYS A 3 27.02 -8.76 -20.99
CA CYS A 3 26.17 -8.45 -19.83
C CYS A 3 24.74 -8.93 -20.14
N ALA A 4 24.12 -9.68 -19.23
CA ALA A 4 22.73 -10.07 -19.37
C ALA A 4 21.84 -8.81 -19.34
N LYS A 5 20.94 -8.68 -20.32
CA LYS A 5 19.92 -7.62 -20.31
C LYS A 5 18.74 -8.10 -19.49
N PHE A 6 18.30 -7.27 -18.56
CA PHE A 6 17.05 -7.51 -17.84
C PHE A 6 15.88 -7.40 -18.82
N ASP A 7 14.99 -8.38 -18.79
CA ASP A 7 13.83 -8.41 -19.67
C ASP A 7 12.68 -7.59 -19.09
N MET A 8 12.41 -6.46 -19.74
CA MET A 8 11.35 -5.54 -19.35
C MET A 8 9.96 -5.99 -19.80
N GLU A 9 9.82 -6.90 -20.77
CA GLU A 9 8.51 -7.31 -21.27
C GLU A 9 7.68 -7.97 -20.17
N HIS A 10 8.31 -8.82 -19.36
CA HIS A 10 7.68 -9.47 -18.22
C HIS A 10 7.18 -8.45 -17.17
N VAL A 11 7.96 -7.41 -16.88
CA VAL A 11 7.57 -6.37 -15.93
C VAL A 11 6.37 -5.58 -16.45
N LEU A 12 6.35 -5.26 -17.74
CA LEU A 12 5.24 -4.54 -18.37
C LEU A 12 3.96 -5.39 -18.42
N GLY A 13 4.09 -6.71 -18.63
CA GLY A 13 2.98 -7.66 -18.53
C GLY A 13 2.35 -7.66 -17.14
N VAL A 14 3.18 -7.82 -16.09
CA VAL A 14 2.72 -7.78 -14.69
C VAL A 14 2.13 -6.42 -14.32
N GLU A 15 2.72 -5.31 -14.77
CA GLU A 15 2.16 -3.97 -14.55
C GLU A 15 0.74 -3.86 -15.12
N LYS A 16 0.54 -4.38 -16.34
CA LYS A 16 -0.77 -4.37 -16.99
C LYS A 16 -1.78 -5.19 -16.20
N GLU A 17 -1.43 -6.40 -15.80
CA GLU A 17 -2.30 -7.25 -14.97
C GLU A 17 -2.67 -6.56 -13.66
N ILE A 18 -1.70 -5.93 -12.98
CA ILE A 18 -1.95 -5.19 -11.74
C ILE A 18 -2.86 -3.98 -11.98
N ARG A 19 -2.81 -3.32 -13.15
CA ARG A 19 -3.68 -2.17 -13.49
C ARG A 19 -5.08 -2.61 -13.91
N ASP A 20 -5.19 -3.72 -14.60
CA ASP A 20 -6.46 -4.22 -15.12
C ASP A 20 -7.19 -5.11 -14.09
N TRP A 21 -6.51 -5.49 -13.01
CA TRP A 21 -7.11 -6.26 -11.93
C TRP A 21 -8.35 -5.55 -11.39
N THR A 22 -9.41 -6.32 -11.25
CA THR A 22 -10.66 -5.92 -10.60
C THR A 22 -11.10 -7.10 -9.75
N ASP A 23 -11.74 -6.83 -8.63
CA ASP A 23 -12.29 -7.88 -7.80
C ASP A 23 -13.81 -7.73 -7.72
N PRO A 24 -14.57 -8.66 -8.34
CA PRO A 24 -16.03 -8.64 -8.26
C PRO A 24 -16.57 -8.84 -6.84
N GLU A 25 -15.82 -9.51 -5.95
CA GLU A 25 -16.25 -9.83 -4.59
C GLU A 25 -16.18 -8.62 -3.63
N TYR A 26 -15.40 -7.60 -3.98
CA TYR A 26 -15.29 -6.34 -3.23
C TYR A 26 -16.10 -5.19 -3.84
N GLY A 27 -17.02 -5.47 -4.78
CA GLY A 27 -17.96 -4.46 -5.28
C GLY A 27 -18.98 -4.03 -4.20
N ASP A 28 -19.69 -2.92 -4.44
CA ASP A 28 -20.80 -2.43 -3.60
C ASP A 28 -21.94 -3.46 -3.56
N LEU A 29 -21.82 -4.50 -2.73
CA LEU A 29 -22.84 -5.52 -2.52
C LEU A 29 -23.29 -5.53 -1.06
N PRO A 30 -24.11 -4.55 -0.64
CA PRO A 30 -24.76 -4.59 0.66
C PRO A 30 -25.74 -5.76 0.79
N ASP A 31 -26.35 -6.23 -0.31
CA ASP A 31 -27.50 -7.14 -0.26
C ASP A 31 -27.16 -8.63 -0.14
N GLN A 32 -25.96 -9.08 -0.55
CA GLN A 32 -25.60 -10.51 -0.52
C GLN A 32 -25.15 -10.99 0.87
N LEU A 33 -24.67 -10.09 1.74
CA LEU A 33 -24.24 -10.43 3.10
C LEU A 33 -25.41 -10.73 4.05
N VAL A 34 -26.64 -10.40 3.66
CA VAL A 34 -27.84 -10.52 4.51
C VAL A 34 -28.43 -11.95 4.47
N SER A 35 -28.08 -12.76 3.46
CA SER A 35 -28.74 -14.05 3.23
C SER A 35 -28.06 -15.25 3.92
N ASP A 36 -26.74 -15.25 4.11
CA ASP A 36 -25.99 -16.49 4.43
C ASP A 36 -25.45 -16.58 5.87
N THR A 37 -25.57 -15.52 6.68
CA THR A 37 -24.98 -15.46 8.04
C THR A 37 -26.04 -15.54 9.13
N THR A 38 -26.73 -16.68 9.22
CA THR A 38 -27.53 -17.01 10.41
C THR A 38 -26.60 -17.33 11.59
N GLY A 39 -26.24 -16.30 12.38
CA GLY A 39 -25.56 -16.47 13.69
C GLY A 39 -24.15 -15.86 13.83
N CYS A 40 -23.60 -15.21 12.81
CA CYS A 40 -22.39 -14.38 12.93
C CYS A 40 -22.77 -12.90 13.03
N ASP A 41 -21.96 -12.07 13.70
CA ASP A 41 -22.15 -10.61 13.66
C ASP A 41 -21.92 -10.12 12.22
N ILE A 42 -23.02 -9.90 11.50
CA ILE A 42 -23.05 -9.47 10.10
C ILE A 42 -22.20 -8.21 9.89
N GLY A 43 -22.14 -7.32 10.90
CA GLY A 43 -21.32 -6.12 10.87
C GLY A 43 -19.82 -6.43 10.82
N ASP A 44 -19.36 -7.36 11.64
CA ASP A 44 -17.95 -7.75 11.67
C ASP A 44 -17.49 -8.43 10.38
N VAL A 45 -18.35 -9.27 9.77
CA VAL A 45 -18.07 -9.90 8.47
C VAL A 45 -17.98 -8.85 7.37
N ALA A 46 -18.92 -7.90 7.32
CA ALA A 46 -18.90 -6.80 6.36
C ALA A 46 -17.63 -5.96 6.50
N HIS A 47 -17.28 -5.57 7.72
CA HIS A 47 -16.07 -4.80 7.96
C HIS A 47 -14.79 -5.57 7.63
N TYR A 48 -14.75 -6.89 7.84
CA TYR A 48 -13.58 -7.69 7.48
C TYR A 48 -13.39 -7.78 5.97
N LYS A 49 -14.48 -7.89 5.19
CA LYS A 49 -14.42 -7.83 3.73
C LYS A 49 -13.91 -6.46 3.24
N GLU A 50 -14.34 -5.38 3.89
CA GLU A 50 -13.84 -4.03 3.59
C GLU A 50 -12.34 -3.90 3.88
N ASP A 51 -11.88 -4.46 5.01
CA ASP A 51 -10.44 -4.50 5.34
C ASP A 51 -9.64 -5.29 4.28
N LEU A 52 -10.19 -6.38 3.75
CA LEU A 52 -9.56 -7.17 2.69
C LEU A 52 -9.47 -6.38 1.38
N HIS A 53 -10.56 -5.71 0.99
CA HIS A 53 -10.60 -4.86 -0.20
C HIS A 53 -9.51 -3.78 -0.14
N HIS A 54 -9.49 -3.02 0.94
CA HIS A 54 -8.51 -1.95 1.10
C HIS A 54 -7.09 -2.48 1.24
N CYS A 55 -6.88 -3.64 1.86
CA CYS A 55 -5.57 -4.29 1.92
C CYS A 55 -5.06 -4.65 0.50
N ALA A 56 -5.92 -5.24 -0.33
CA ALA A 56 -5.57 -5.60 -1.71
C ALA A 56 -5.26 -4.36 -2.57
N GLU A 57 -6.09 -3.31 -2.49
CA GLU A 57 -5.85 -2.06 -3.20
C GLU A 57 -4.56 -1.36 -2.73
N ALA A 58 -4.26 -1.37 -1.43
CA ALA A 58 -3.00 -0.83 -0.90
C ALA A 58 -1.79 -1.55 -1.51
N TRP A 59 -1.84 -2.88 -1.60
CA TRP A 59 -0.81 -3.66 -2.29
C TRP A 59 -0.71 -3.34 -3.77
N ARG A 60 -1.85 -3.29 -4.48
CA ARG A 60 -1.91 -2.95 -5.90
C ARG A 60 -1.20 -1.63 -6.20
N TYR A 61 -1.54 -0.55 -5.50
CA TYR A 61 -0.90 0.75 -5.73
C TYR A 61 0.55 0.78 -5.24
N GLY A 62 0.88 0.12 -4.13
CA GLY A 62 2.25 -0.03 -3.65
C GLY A 62 3.17 -0.71 -4.67
N LEU A 63 2.69 -1.78 -5.31
CA LEU A 63 3.43 -2.48 -6.38
C LEU A 63 3.60 -1.60 -7.62
N LEU A 64 2.60 -0.79 -7.98
CA LEU A 64 2.73 0.17 -9.09
C LEU A 64 3.78 1.25 -8.79
N ILE A 65 3.90 1.69 -7.54
CA ILE A 65 5.00 2.58 -7.11
C ILE A 65 6.34 1.88 -7.31
N TYR A 66 6.47 0.63 -6.82
CA TYR A 66 7.69 -0.15 -6.97
C TYR A 66 8.11 -0.31 -8.43
N ILE A 67 7.16 -0.68 -9.30
CA ILE A 67 7.42 -0.82 -10.74
C ILE A 67 7.87 0.50 -11.34
N GLY A 68 7.16 1.59 -11.01
CA GLY A 68 7.49 2.93 -11.46
C GLY A 68 8.89 3.37 -11.04
N ARG A 69 9.27 3.15 -9.78
CA ARG A 69 10.56 3.59 -9.22
C ARG A 69 11.75 2.73 -9.60
N VAL A 70 11.58 1.41 -9.63
CA VAL A 70 12.70 0.48 -9.79
C VAL A 70 12.97 0.15 -11.25
N PHE A 71 11.91 -0.03 -12.04
CA PHE A 71 12.06 -0.51 -13.43
C PHE A 71 11.86 0.58 -14.48
N LYS A 72 10.98 1.56 -14.24
CA LYS A 72 10.61 2.56 -15.28
C LYS A 72 11.31 3.91 -15.13
N TRP A 73 11.66 4.30 -13.92
CA TRP A 73 12.27 5.60 -13.67
C TRP A 73 13.77 5.60 -13.98
N GLN A 74 14.18 6.49 -14.88
CA GLN A 74 15.58 6.75 -15.17
C GLN A 74 16.09 7.84 -14.20
N ARG A 75 17.16 7.54 -13.45
CA ARG A 75 17.62 8.38 -12.32
C ARG A 75 18.21 9.72 -12.73
N ASP A 76 18.50 9.91 -14.00
CA ASP A 76 18.92 11.18 -14.61
C ASP A 76 17.75 12.14 -14.85
N GLN A 77 16.50 11.65 -14.73
CA GLN A 77 15.28 12.43 -14.92
C GLN A 77 14.55 12.67 -13.60
N PRO A 78 13.75 13.75 -13.50
CA PRO A 78 12.84 13.93 -12.38
C PRO A 78 11.90 12.74 -12.19
N ALA A 79 11.49 12.51 -10.94
CA ALA A 79 10.53 11.46 -10.60
C ALA A 79 9.19 11.66 -11.33
N PRO A 80 8.56 10.59 -11.86
CA PRO A 80 7.23 10.69 -12.44
C PRO A 80 6.20 11.18 -11.42
N SER A 81 5.45 12.23 -11.77
CA SER A 81 4.43 12.82 -10.88
C SER A 81 3.31 11.85 -10.49
N ILE A 82 3.07 10.82 -11.31
CA ILE A 82 2.09 9.75 -11.02
C ILE A 82 2.41 9.01 -9.71
N LEU A 83 3.68 8.96 -9.29
CA LEU A 83 4.07 8.26 -8.07
C LEU A 83 3.46 8.88 -6.81
N GLY A 84 3.40 10.22 -6.73
CA GLY A 84 2.74 10.90 -5.62
C GLY A 84 1.23 10.62 -5.57
N PHE A 85 0.58 10.49 -6.73
CA PHE A 85 -0.83 10.09 -6.80
C PHE A 85 -1.05 8.64 -6.31
N LEU A 86 -0.20 7.70 -6.76
CA LEU A 86 -0.24 6.31 -6.31
C LEU A 86 0.06 6.18 -4.81
N ALA A 87 0.95 7.01 -4.28
CA ALA A 87 1.26 7.07 -2.86
C ALA A 87 0.06 7.49 -2.02
N ARG A 88 -0.64 8.55 -2.46
CA ARG A 88 -1.90 8.99 -1.83
C ARG A 88 -2.94 7.88 -1.83
N LYS A 89 -3.15 7.21 -2.97
CA LYS A 89 -4.06 6.06 -3.07
C LYS A 89 -3.67 4.97 -2.07
N THR A 90 -2.41 4.54 -2.08
CA THR A 90 -1.88 3.52 -1.18
C THR A 90 -2.17 3.86 0.29
N LEU A 91 -1.79 5.05 0.74
CA LEU A 91 -1.96 5.45 2.15
C LEU A 91 -3.42 5.61 2.54
N ASN A 92 -4.29 6.09 1.65
CA ASN A 92 -5.73 6.15 1.91
C ASN A 92 -6.30 4.74 2.18
N HIS A 93 -5.96 3.76 1.34
CA HIS A 93 -6.40 2.37 1.53
C HIS A 93 -5.82 1.76 2.83
N VAL A 94 -4.55 2.04 3.16
CA VAL A 94 -3.96 1.62 4.45
C VAL A 94 -4.75 2.19 5.63
N THR A 95 -5.13 3.47 5.58
CA THR A 95 -5.87 4.12 6.67
C THR A 95 -7.31 3.66 6.78
N SER A 96 -7.92 3.17 5.69
CA SER A 96 -9.26 2.59 5.72
C SER A 96 -9.30 1.21 6.38
N CYS A 97 -8.19 0.48 6.40
CA CYS A 97 -8.08 -0.78 7.12
C CYS A 97 -8.07 -0.54 8.64
N ARG A 98 -8.85 -1.31 9.39
CA ARG A 98 -8.90 -1.21 10.86
C ARG A 98 -7.62 -1.74 11.52
N TYR A 99 -7.17 -1.03 12.55
CA TYR A 99 -6.02 -1.42 13.38
C TYR A 99 -6.20 -2.71 14.19
N SER A 100 -7.44 -3.17 14.38
CA SER A 100 -7.76 -4.46 15.01
C SER A 100 -7.46 -5.64 14.09
N SER A 101 -7.42 -5.43 12.77
CA SER A 101 -7.16 -6.47 11.80
C SER A 101 -5.65 -6.72 11.66
N MET A 102 -5.25 -8.00 11.74
CA MET A 102 -3.87 -8.40 11.43
C MET A 102 -3.51 -8.21 9.95
N LEU A 103 -4.49 -7.96 9.08
CA LEU A 103 -4.27 -7.65 7.66
C LEU A 103 -3.43 -6.39 7.50
N GLN A 104 -3.76 -5.34 8.25
CA GLN A 104 -3.10 -4.05 8.11
C GLN A 104 -1.59 -4.17 8.39
N LYS A 105 -1.16 -5.07 9.30
CA LYS A 105 0.26 -5.35 9.59
C LYS A 105 1.07 -5.73 8.35
N GLN A 106 0.45 -6.39 7.38
CA GLN A 106 1.12 -6.83 6.15
C GLN A 106 1.44 -5.66 5.20
N LEU A 107 0.86 -4.48 5.43
CA LEU A 107 1.00 -3.30 4.57
C LEU A 107 2.27 -2.48 4.83
N LEU A 108 3.25 -3.01 5.57
CA LEU A 108 4.51 -2.30 5.86
C LEU A 108 5.23 -1.87 4.58
N LEU A 109 5.33 -2.75 3.58
CA LEU A 109 6.00 -2.42 2.32
C LEU A 109 5.22 -1.37 1.51
N PRO A 110 3.90 -1.50 1.29
CA PRO A 110 3.09 -0.42 0.69
C PRO A 110 3.25 0.93 1.40
N VAL A 111 3.22 0.96 2.74
CA VAL A 111 3.40 2.20 3.53
C VAL A 111 4.78 2.80 3.32
N PHE A 112 5.83 1.96 3.33
CA PHE A 112 7.20 2.42 3.08
C PHE A 112 7.33 3.08 1.71
N LEU A 113 6.90 2.38 0.66
CA LEU A 113 7.00 2.86 -0.72
C LEU A 113 6.22 4.17 -0.89
N ALA A 114 4.97 4.22 -0.43
CA ALA A 114 4.16 5.44 -0.50
C ALA A 114 4.72 6.58 0.37
N GLY A 115 5.31 6.26 1.52
CA GLY A 115 5.96 7.22 2.41
C GLY A 115 7.13 7.95 1.74
N CYS A 116 7.92 7.25 0.92
CA CYS A 116 9.02 7.85 0.16
C CYS A 116 8.54 8.80 -0.95
N GLU A 117 7.34 8.55 -1.48
CA GLU A 117 6.78 9.30 -2.61
C GLU A 117 5.91 10.49 -2.20
N THR A 118 5.51 10.59 -0.92
CA THR A 118 4.61 11.65 -0.46
C THR A 118 5.36 12.90 0.02
N SER A 119 4.90 14.05 -0.44
CA SER A 119 5.25 15.38 0.08
C SER A 119 4.18 15.96 1.02
N ASP A 120 3.02 15.32 1.12
CA ASP A 120 1.89 15.77 1.94
C ASP A 120 2.08 15.34 3.40
N GLU A 121 2.11 16.31 4.32
CA GLU A 121 2.34 16.07 5.76
C GLU A 121 1.22 15.26 6.42
N HIS A 122 -0.03 15.40 5.99
CA HIS A 122 -1.13 14.58 6.50
C HIS A 122 -0.90 13.10 6.18
N LEU A 123 -0.45 12.81 4.96
CA LEU A 123 -0.11 11.45 4.53
C LEU A 123 1.16 10.92 5.24
N ARG A 124 2.16 11.78 5.45
CA ARG A 124 3.35 11.44 6.24
C ARG A 124 2.98 11.08 7.68
N GLN A 125 2.07 11.85 8.28
CA GLN A 125 1.58 11.58 9.62
C GLN A 125 0.81 10.25 9.68
N ALA A 126 0.01 9.92 8.67
CA ALA A 126 -0.63 8.61 8.59
C ALA A 126 0.38 7.45 8.58
N ALA A 127 1.45 7.56 7.79
CA ALA A 127 2.53 6.57 7.77
C ALA A 127 3.27 6.46 9.11
N ARG A 128 3.53 7.59 9.81
CA ARG A 128 4.11 7.59 11.16
C ARG A 128 3.22 6.89 12.17
N THR A 129 1.91 7.20 12.17
CA THR A 129 0.93 6.60 13.07
C THR A 129 0.87 5.09 12.87
N TYR A 130 0.79 4.63 11.61
CA TYR A 130 0.84 3.21 11.27
C TYR A 130 2.08 2.52 11.84
N CYS A 131 3.27 3.07 11.58
CA CYS A 131 4.52 2.49 12.07
C CYS A 131 4.61 2.49 13.60
N SER A 132 4.17 3.55 14.29
CA SER A 132 4.18 3.59 15.77
C SER A 132 3.31 2.49 16.34
N TRP A 133 2.06 2.38 15.85
CA TRP A 133 1.09 1.42 16.34
C TRP A 133 1.58 -0.02 16.24
N TRP A 134 2.13 -0.40 15.09
CA TRP A 134 2.63 -1.77 14.88
C TRP A 134 3.97 -2.03 15.56
N ASN A 135 4.82 -1.01 15.72
CA ASN A 135 6.06 -1.15 16.50
C ASN A 135 5.76 -1.46 17.97
N GLU A 136 4.82 -0.73 18.58
CA GLU A 136 4.40 -0.94 19.96
C GLU A 136 3.82 -2.35 20.19
N ARG A 137 3.08 -2.89 19.22
CA ARG A 137 2.39 -4.19 19.34
C ARG A 137 3.21 -5.41 19.01
N THR A 138 4.17 -5.31 18.10
CA THR A 138 4.87 -6.48 17.54
C THR A 138 6.32 -6.56 17.99
N SER A 139 6.84 -5.54 18.68
CA SER A 139 8.25 -5.37 19.05
C SER A 139 9.22 -5.63 17.89
N THR A 140 8.74 -5.51 16.65
CA THR A 140 9.50 -5.83 15.46
C THR A 140 10.22 -4.57 15.00
N ARG A 141 11.55 -4.62 14.97
CA ARG A 141 12.38 -3.44 14.66
C ARG A 141 12.14 -2.86 13.26
N TYR A 142 11.54 -3.61 12.33
CA TYR A 142 11.23 -3.12 10.99
C TYR A 142 10.33 -1.89 10.99
N PHE A 143 9.31 -1.81 11.85
CA PHE A 143 8.43 -0.64 11.92
C PHE A 143 9.15 0.59 12.47
N TYR A 144 10.02 0.40 13.46
CA TYR A 144 10.90 1.45 13.98
C TYR A 144 11.84 2.00 12.90
N TYR A 145 12.55 1.11 12.18
CA TYR A 145 13.48 1.53 11.13
C TYR A 145 12.78 2.26 9.99
N ASN A 146 11.61 1.78 9.56
CA ASN A 146 10.81 2.45 8.53
C ASN A 146 10.43 3.87 8.94
N ARG A 147 9.91 4.05 10.15
CA ARG A 147 9.56 5.39 10.67
C ARG A 147 10.78 6.31 10.73
N HIS A 148 11.90 5.82 11.25
CA HIS A 148 13.12 6.61 11.37
C HIS A 148 13.65 7.02 10.00
N PHE A 149 13.72 6.09 9.06
CA PHE A 149 14.17 6.35 7.69
C PHE A 149 13.28 7.36 6.97
N LEU A 150 11.95 7.17 7.01
CA LEU A 150 11.03 8.13 6.40
C LEU A 150 11.18 9.52 7.02
N SER A 151 11.36 9.61 8.34
CA SER A 151 11.54 10.89 9.03
C SER A 151 12.84 11.58 8.63
N SER A 152 13.93 10.85 8.42
CA SER A 152 15.18 11.42 7.92
C SER A 152 15.05 11.90 6.48
N GLU A 153 14.47 11.08 5.58
CA GLU A 153 14.26 11.47 4.18
C GLU A 153 13.44 12.75 4.07
N TRP A 154 12.34 12.86 4.83
CA TRP A 154 11.50 14.05 4.81
C TRP A 154 12.17 15.31 5.36
N SER A 155 13.17 15.17 6.25
CA SER A 155 13.94 16.29 6.77
C SER A 155 14.97 16.85 5.77
N HIS A 156 15.36 16.07 4.76
CA HIS A 156 16.29 16.50 3.70
C HIS A 156 15.61 17.25 2.55
N ILE A 157 14.27 17.33 2.56
CA ILE A 157 13.46 17.97 1.49
C ILE A 157 13.19 19.46 1.81
N TYR A 158 13.74 20.00 2.91
CA TYR A 158 13.65 21.41 3.30
C TYR A 158 15.04 22.03 3.54
#